data_AF-A0A9E2J9T6-F1
#
_entry.id   AF-A0A9E2J9T6-F1
#
_cell.length_a   1.000
_cell.length_b   1.000
_cell.length_c   1.000
_cell.angle_alpha   90.00
_cell.angle_beta   90.00
_cell.angle_gamma   90.00
#
_symmetry.space_group_name_H-M   'P 1'
#
loop_
_entity.id
_entity.type
_entity.pdbx_description
1 polymer ?
#
loop_
_entity_poly.entity_id
_entity_poly.type
_entity_poly.pdbx_seq_one_letter_code
_entity_poly.pdbx_strand_id
1 'polypeptide(L)' 'LIEGRRRQVRRMCSAVGHPVMKLKRIAYGPLSLGRLASGGIRSLGPGEVRALEKSAGLEDGKPIEE' A
#
# COMPACT_ATOMS: atom_id res chain seq x y z
N LEU A 1 -2.20 -3.04 7.40
CA LEU A 1 -1.52 -2.25 8.45
C LEU A 1 -1.62 -0.79 8.04
N ILE A 2 -1.86 0.10 9.01
CA ILE A 2 -2.03 1.54 8.76
C ILE A 2 -0.69 2.29 8.92
N GLU A 3 0.30 1.67 9.59
CA GLU A 3 1.66 2.19 9.73
C GLU A 3 2.71 1.28 9.06
N GLY A 4 3.95 1.78 8.98
CA GLY A 4 5.07 1.12 8.29
C GLY A 4 6.38 1.07 9.10
N ARG A 5 6.33 0.64 10.37
CA ARG A 5 7.54 0.60 11.22
C ARG A 5 8.59 -0.37 10.66
N ARG A 6 9.88 -0.12 10.94
CA ARG A 6 11.01 -0.93 10.45
C ARG A 6 10.77 -2.43 10.70
N ARG A 7 10.71 -3.24 9.63
CA ARG A 7 10.51 -4.69 9.66
C ARG A 7 9.29 -5.14 10.51
N GLN A 8 8.24 -4.32 10.62
CA GLN A 8 7.10 -4.54 11.51
C GLN A 8 6.50 -5.94 11.39
N VAL A 9 6.05 -6.35 10.19
CA VAL A 9 5.44 -7.67 9.96
C VAL A 9 6.38 -8.81 10.38
N ARG A 10 7.67 -8.73 10.02
CA ARG A 10 8.65 -9.76 10.38
C ARG A 10 8.87 -9.85 11.89
N ARG A 11 8.90 -8.71 12.58
CA ARG A 11 9.02 -8.68 14.05
C ARG A 11 7.78 -9.24 14.73
N MET A 12 6.59 -8.88 14.26
CA MET A 12 5.32 -9.39 14.80
C MET A 12 5.24 -10.91 14.69
N CYS A 13 5.48 -11.48 13.51
CA CYS A 13 5.41 -12.93 13.33
C CYS A 13 6.52 -13.68 14.09
N SER A 14 7.74 -13.11 14.16
CA SER A 14 8.83 -13.70 14.95
C SER A 14 8.52 -13.73 16.45
N ALA A 15 7.82 -12.72 16.97
CA ALA A 15 7.45 -12.65 18.39
C ALA A 15 6.49 -13.79 18.80
N VAL A 16 5.74 -14.34 17.85
CA VAL A 16 4.83 -15.48 18.07
C VAL A 16 5.41 -16.81 17.56
N GLY A 17 6.73 -16.89 17.34
CA GLY A 17 7.39 -18.14 16.92
C GLY A 17 7.23 -18.51 15.45
N HIS A 18 6.75 -17.60 14.60
CA HIS A 18 6.53 -17.84 13.17
C HIS A 18 7.40 -16.91 12.30
N PRO A 19 8.70 -17.20 12.12
CA PRO A 19 9.59 -16.35 11.33
C PRO A 19 9.15 -16.28 9.85
N VAL A 20 9.10 -15.06 9.29
CA VAL A 20 8.67 -14.84 7.91
C VAL A 20 9.79 -15.19 6.92
N MET A 21 9.54 -16.15 6.03
CA MET A 21 10.47 -16.51 4.94
C MET A 21 10.35 -15.55 3.76
N LYS A 22 9.12 -15.34 3.25
CA LYS A 22 8.83 -14.45 2.12
C LYS A 22 7.76 -13.44 2.50
N LEU A 23 7.98 -12.18 2.16
CA LEU A 23 7.02 -11.10 2.36
C LEU A 23 6.84 -10.35 1.05
N LYS A 24 5.60 -10.25 0.57
CA LYS A 24 5.22 -9.50 -0.62
C LYS A 24 4.06 -8.57 -0.27
N ARG A 25 4.19 -7.28 -0.62
CA ARG A 25 3.09 -6.33 -0.53
C ARG A 25 2.23 -6.45 -1.78
N ILE A 26 0.96 -6.80 -1.61
CA ILE A 26 0.02 -7.05 -2.73
C ILE A 26 -0.96 -5.90 -2.96
N ALA A 27 -1.05 -4.95 -2.01
CA ALA A 27 -1.92 -3.80 -2.08
C ALA A 27 -1.34 -2.63 -1.26
N TYR A 28 -1.76 -1.41 -1.57
CA TYR A 28 -1.46 -0.21 -0.80
C TYR A 28 -2.62 0.80 -0.96
N GLY A 29 -3.22 1.20 0.15
CA GLY A 29 -4.45 2.00 0.11
C GLY A 29 -5.51 1.33 -0.77
N PRO A 30 -6.14 2.04 -1.72
CA PRO A 30 -7.14 1.49 -2.64
C PRO A 30 -6.53 0.72 -3.82
N LEU A 31 -5.20 0.68 -3.96
CA LEU A 31 -4.52 0.08 -5.11
C LEU A 31 -4.16 -1.38 -4.83
N SER A 32 -4.36 -2.23 -5.84
CA SER A 32 -3.93 -3.64 -5.84
C SER A 32 -2.84 -3.89 -6.89
N LEU A 33 -1.92 -4.82 -6.59
CA LEU A 33 -0.81 -5.17 -7.50
C LEU A 33 -1.30 -5.90 -8.75
N GLY A 34 -2.39 -6.67 -8.63
CA GLY A 34 -2.99 -7.42 -9.74
C GLY A 34 -1.99 -8.36 -10.42
N ARG A 35 -1.91 -8.27 -11.75
CA ARG A 35 -1.07 -9.13 -12.61
C ARG A 35 0.27 -8.49 -13.01
N LEU A 36 0.68 -7.40 -12.34
CA LEU A 36 1.93 -6.72 -12.66
C LEU A 36 3.14 -7.64 -12.39
N ALA A 37 3.98 -7.82 -13.41
CA ALA A 37 5.19 -8.63 -13.32
C ALA A 37 6.21 -7.99 -12.37
N SER A 38 7.11 -8.81 -11.81
CA SER A 38 8.19 -8.32 -10.95
C SER A 38 9.07 -7.33 -11.73
N GLY A 39 9.36 -6.17 -11.13
CA GLY A 39 10.11 -5.08 -11.77
C GLY A 39 9.31 -4.25 -12.77
N GLY A 40 8.07 -4.63 -13.08
CA GLY A 40 7.20 -3.87 -13.96
C GLY A 40 6.65 -2.61 -13.31
N ILE A 41 6.32 -1.63 -14.15
CA ILE A 41 5.59 -0.41 -13.77
C ILE A 41 4.39 -0.24 -14.70
N ARG A 42 3.36 0.44 -14.23
CA ARG A 42 2.22 0.86 -15.05
C ARG A 42 1.71 2.22 -14.59
N SER A 43 1.12 2.97 -15.52
CA SER A 43 0.34 4.16 -15.17
C SER A 43 -0.96 3.74 -14.47
N LEU A 44 -1.42 4.60 -13.55
CA LEU A 44 -2.72 4.44 -12.90
C LEU A 44 -3.82 4.97 -13.82
N GLY A 45 -4.97 4.29 -13.82
CA GLY A 45 -6.16 4.80 -14.49
C GLY A 45 -6.76 5.99 -13.74
N PRO A 46 -7.56 6.86 -14.38
CA PRO A 46 -8.13 8.05 -13.73
C PRO A 46 -8.96 7.74 -12.46
N GLY A 47 -9.68 6.61 -12.45
CA GLY A 47 -10.43 6.19 -11.25
C GLY A 47 -9.53 5.74 -10.09
N GLU A 48 -8.37 5.15 -10.39
CA GLU A 48 -7.40 4.74 -9.38
C GLU A 48 -6.68 5.94 -8.78
N VAL A 49 -6.36 6.95 -9.61
CA VAL A 49 -5.80 8.22 -9.15
C VAL A 49 -6.75 8.89 -8.17
N ARG A 50 -8.02 9.10 -8.57
CA ARG A 50 -9.03 9.70 -7.68
C ARG A 50 -9.23 8.92 -6.38
N ALA A 51 -9.25 7.59 -6.46
CA ALA A 51 -9.37 6.76 -5.27
C ALA A 51 -8.17 6.96 -4.32
N LEU A 52 -6.95 7.03 -4.88
CA LEU A 52 -5.73 7.26 -4.10
C LEU A 52 -5.72 8.65 -3.46
N GLU A 53 -6.05 9.69 -4.20
CA GLU A 53 -6.17 11.07 -3.70
C GLU A 53 -7.17 11.15 -2.54
N LYS A 54 -8.38 10.61 -2.75
CA LYS A 54 -9.40 10.54 -1.70
C LYS A 54 -8.90 9.80 -0.45
N SER A 55 -8.17 8.69 -0.62
CA SER A 55 -7.62 7.94 0.51
C SER A 55 -6.53 8.70 1.28
N ALA A 56 -5.91 9.70 0.65
CA ALA A 56 -4.92 10.58 1.24
C ALA A 56 -5.53 11.88 1.79
N GLY A 57 -6.85 12.05 1.72
CA GLY A 57 -7.51 13.29 2.14
C GLY A 57 -7.30 14.46 1.16
N LEU A 58 -7.16 14.16 -0.13
CA LEU A 58 -7.03 15.15 -1.20
C LEU A 58 -8.29 15.06 -2.09
N GLU A 59 -8.99 16.17 -2.33
CA GLU A 59 -10.04 16.26 -3.35
C GLU A 59 -9.64 17.31 -4.40
N ASP A 60 -9.77 16.95 -5.69
CA ASP A 60 -9.43 17.79 -6.85
C ASP A 60 -8.04 18.47 -6.79
N GLY A 61 -7.04 17.75 -6.24
CA GLY A 61 -5.67 18.24 -6.11
C GLY A 61 -5.47 19.33 -5.05
N LYS A 62 -6.48 19.62 -4.22
CA LYS A 62 -6.39 20.53 -3.07
C LYS A 62 -6.44 19.74 -1.77
N PRO A 63 -5.66 20.14 -0.74
CA PRO A 63 -5.85 19.61 0.61
C PRO A 63 -7.29 19.88 1.05
N ILE A 64 -7.96 18.88 1.63
CA ILE A 64 -9.21 19.10 2.36
C ILE A 64 -8.83 19.90 3.61
N GLU A 65 -9.16 21.20 3.62
CA GLU A 65 -9.08 22.00 4.85
C GLU A 65 -10.13 21.47 5.83
N GLU A 66 -9.72 21.33 7.10
CA GLU A 66 -10.53 20.82 8.22
C GLU A 66 -11.85 21.59 8.43
#